data_AF-A0A377XCV2-F1
#
_entry.id   AF-A0A377XCV2-F1
#
_cell.length_a   1.000
_cell.length_b   1.000
_cell.length_c   1.000
_cell.angle_alpha   90.00
_cell.angle_beta   90.00
_cell.angle_gamma   90.00
#
_symmetry.space_group_name_H-M   'P 1'
#
loop_
_entity.id
_entity.type
_entity.pdbx_description
1 polymer ?
#
loop_
_entity_poly.entity_id
_entity_poly.type
_entity_poly.pdbx_seq_one_letter_code
_entity_poly.pdbx_strand_id
1 'polypeptide(L)'
;MTDVAGNTSGHSPDFVLTVDTTVAPVSDLQVTDDVAQHTGPLTSGGLTNDATPALSGTAEAGATVTIYDGSTVLGTAVADEDGHWRFTPDPLG
;
A
#
# COMPACT_ATOMS: atom_id res chain seq x y z
N MET A 1 15.78 31.06 33.18
CA MET A 1 16.55 31.27 34.42
C MET A 1 17.45 32.47 34.20
N THR A 2 17.57 33.36 35.19
CA THR A 2 18.46 34.53 35.18
C THR A 2 19.58 34.28 36.18
N ASP A 3 20.83 34.35 35.77
CA ASP A 3 21.97 34.32 36.70
C ASP A 3 22.17 35.69 37.38
N VAL A 4 22.97 35.74 38.45
CA VAL A 4 23.26 36.93 39.28
C VAL A 4 23.85 38.11 38.48
N ALA A 5 24.35 37.86 37.27
CA ALA A 5 24.83 38.88 36.31
C ALA A 5 23.75 39.41 35.35
N GLY A 6 22.50 38.98 35.46
CA GLY A 6 21.39 39.40 34.58
C GLY A 6 21.28 38.64 33.26
N ASN A 7 22.09 37.59 33.06
CA ASN A 7 22.01 36.76 31.86
C ASN A 7 20.80 35.83 31.94
N THR A 8 19.80 36.08 31.11
CA THR A 8 18.70 35.13 30.87
C THR A 8 19.05 34.21 29.72
N SER A 9 19.15 32.91 29.97
CA SER A 9 19.06 31.93 28.88
C SER A 9 17.60 31.89 28.42
N GLY A 10 17.33 32.39 27.20
CA GLY A 10 15.99 32.33 26.60
C GLY A 10 15.48 30.90 26.51
N HIS A 11 14.17 30.71 26.58
CA HIS A 11 13.56 29.40 26.31
C HIS A 11 13.91 28.95 24.88
N SER A 12 14.15 27.65 24.68
CA SER A 12 14.31 27.10 23.34
C SER A 12 13.02 27.29 22.52
N PRO A 13 13.11 27.43 21.19
CA PRO A 13 11.93 27.45 20.33
C PRO A 13 11.08 26.19 20.50
N ASP A 14 9.80 26.29 20.16
CA ASP A 14 8.88 25.15 20.17
C ASP A 14 9.36 24.05 19.21
N PHE A 15 9.29 22.80 19.65
CA PHE A 15 9.54 21.61 18.84
C PHE A 15 8.21 20.96 18.47
N VAL A 16 7.94 20.85 17.17
CA VAL A 16 6.75 20.18 16.65
C VAL A 16 7.16 18.84 16.05
N LEU A 17 6.66 17.76 16.63
CA LEU A 17 6.73 16.41 16.07
C LEU A 17 5.33 16.01 15.62
N THR A 18 5.19 15.75 14.32
CA THR A 18 3.97 15.18 13.76
C THR A 18 4.21 13.68 13.57
N VAL A 19 3.40 12.86 14.22
CA VAL A 19 3.35 11.41 13.99
C VAL A 19 2.08 11.13 13.22
N ASP A 20 2.22 10.68 11.98
CA ASP A 20 1.10 10.19 11.18
C ASP A 20 1.05 8.66 11.29
N THR A 21 -0.11 8.14 11.68
CA THR A 21 -0.38 6.70 11.73
C THR A 21 -1.60 6.33 10.90
N THR A 22 -2.12 7.26 10.10
CA THR A 22 -3.23 7.00 9.20
C THR A 22 -2.68 6.46 7.90
N VAL A 23 -3.26 5.37 7.41
CA VAL A 23 -2.98 4.87 6.06
C VAL A 23 -4.24 5.07 5.24
N ALA A 24 -4.11 5.60 4.02
CA ALA A 24 -5.25 5.63 3.11
C ALA A 24 -5.68 4.18 2.77
N PRO A 25 -6.99 3.88 2.73
CA PRO A 25 -7.44 2.55 2.33
C PRO A 25 -7.01 2.25 0.89
N VAL A 26 -6.76 0.98 0.60
CA VAL A 26 -6.57 0.52 -0.77
C VAL A 26 -7.83 0.75 -1.61
N SER A 27 -7.65 1.13 -2.86
CA SER A 27 -8.73 1.42 -3.82
C SER A 27 -8.42 0.86 -5.21
N ASP A 28 -9.40 0.97 -6.10
CA ASP A 28 -9.28 0.62 -7.52
C ASP A 28 -8.73 -0.78 -7.81
N LEU A 29 -9.07 -1.75 -6.96
CA LEU A 29 -8.69 -3.15 -7.16
C LEU A 29 -9.20 -3.61 -8.53
N GLN A 30 -8.27 -4.09 -9.36
CA GLN A 30 -8.51 -4.74 -10.64
C GLN A 30 -7.86 -6.12 -10.61
N VAL A 31 -8.55 -7.08 -11.20
CA VAL A 31 -8.04 -8.43 -11.45
C VAL A 31 -8.10 -8.66 -12.96
N THR A 32 -7.00 -9.11 -13.56
CA THR A 32 -6.88 -9.26 -15.01
C THR A 32 -6.42 -10.66 -15.36
N ASP A 33 -7.11 -11.30 -16.31
CA ASP A 33 -6.61 -12.50 -16.99
C ASP A 33 -5.65 -12.06 -18.10
N ASP A 34 -4.41 -12.56 -18.05
CA ASP A 34 -3.39 -12.26 -19.06
C ASP A 34 -2.94 -13.49 -19.87
N VAL A 35 -3.70 -14.60 -19.81
CA VAL A 35 -3.42 -15.83 -20.57
C VAL A 35 -4.23 -15.86 -21.87
N ALA A 36 -3.57 -16.20 -22.99
CA ALA A 36 -4.23 -16.27 -24.30
C ALA A 36 -5.49 -17.16 -24.31
N GLN A 37 -6.43 -16.86 -25.21
CA GLN A 37 -7.81 -17.39 -25.32
C GLN A 37 -8.86 -16.63 -24.49
N HIS A 38 -8.48 -16.02 -23.37
CA HIS A 38 -9.31 -15.07 -22.64
C HIS A 38 -8.42 -14.04 -21.96
N THR A 39 -8.46 -12.78 -22.38
CA THR A 39 -7.65 -11.74 -21.73
C THR A 39 -8.51 -10.54 -21.39
N GLY A 40 -8.24 -9.91 -20.25
CA GLY A 40 -8.88 -8.67 -19.84
C GLY A 40 -9.30 -8.63 -18.37
N PRO A 41 -9.95 -7.53 -17.95
CA PRO A 41 -10.37 -7.34 -16.58
C PRO A 41 -11.50 -8.29 -16.21
N LEU A 42 -11.43 -8.86 -15.00
CA LEU A 42 -12.42 -9.75 -14.42
C LEU A 42 -13.34 -8.97 -13.47
N THR A 43 -14.63 -9.26 -13.55
CA THR A 43 -15.61 -8.82 -12.55
C THR A 43 -15.83 -9.91 -11.50
N SER A 44 -16.42 -9.55 -10.37
CA SER A 44 -16.72 -10.53 -9.31
C SER A 44 -17.59 -11.68 -9.83
N GLY A 45 -17.15 -12.91 -9.60
CA GLY A 45 -17.79 -14.13 -10.13
C GLY A 45 -17.44 -14.45 -11.60
N GLY A 46 -16.55 -13.68 -12.22
CA GLY A 46 -16.03 -13.97 -13.56
C GLY A 46 -15.24 -15.28 -13.62
N LEU A 47 -15.21 -15.87 -14.81
CA LEU A 47 -14.40 -17.05 -15.10
C LEU A 47 -13.09 -16.62 -15.75
N THR A 48 -12.02 -17.36 -15.48
CA THR A 48 -10.68 -17.14 -16.03
C THR A 48 -10.03 -18.48 -16.35
N ASN A 49 -9.17 -18.51 -17.36
CA ASN A 49 -8.31 -19.66 -17.65
C ASN A 49 -6.85 -19.43 -17.20
N ASP A 50 -6.62 -18.38 -16.42
CA ASP A 50 -5.37 -18.04 -15.79
C ASP A 50 -5.39 -18.45 -14.31
N ALA A 51 -4.41 -19.26 -13.91
CA ALA A 51 -4.25 -19.70 -12.53
C ALA A 51 -3.51 -18.67 -11.66
N THR A 52 -2.97 -17.62 -12.27
CA THR A 52 -2.15 -16.57 -11.66
C THR A 52 -2.59 -15.18 -12.12
N PRO A 53 -3.87 -14.80 -11.96
CA PRO A 53 -4.37 -13.53 -12.46
C PRO A 53 -3.58 -12.35 -11.90
N ALA A 54 -3.39 -11.33 -12.72
CA ALA A 54 -2.70 -10.12 -12.31
C ALA A 54 -3.64 -9.22 -11.49
N LEU A 55 -3.24 -8.90 -10.27
CA LEU A 55 -3.94 -7.97 -9.37
C LEU A 55 -3.24 -6.62 -9.38
N SER A 56 -4.00 -5.53 -9.38
CA SER A 56 -3.47 -4.17 -9.25
C SER A 56 -4.46 -3.25 -8.57
N GLY A 57 -3.98 -2.10 -8.10
CA GLY A 57 -4.84 -1.04 -7.58
C GLY A 57 -4.03 0.17 -7.11
N THR A 58 -4.64 0.96 -6.24
CA THR A 58 -4.03 2.15 -5.64
C THR A 58 -3.97 2.02 -4.11
N ALA A 59 -2.95 2.62 -3.50
CA ALA A 59 -2.77 2.79 -2.06
C ALA A 59 -1.96 4.06 -1.80
N GLU A 60 -1.75 4.41 -0.53
CA GLU A 60 -0.80 5.46 -0.18
C GLU A 60 0.61 5.11 -0.67
N ALA A 61 1.32 6.10 -1.23
CA ALA A 61 2.66 5.89 -1.78
C ALA A 61 3.62 5.32 -0.72
N GLY A 62 4.33 4.24 -1.06
CA GLY A 62 5.20 3.52 -0.14
C GLY A 62 4.48 2.59 0.86
N ALA A 63 3.14 2.55 0.86
CA ALA A 63 2.40 1.62 1.71
C ALA A 63 2.59 0.17 1.25
N THR A 64 2.55 -0.74 2.22
CA THR A 64 2.56 -2.19 1.96
C THR A 64 1.13 -2.71 1.88
N VAL A 65 0.75 -3.21 0.71
CA VAL A 65 -0.52 -3.90 0.45
C VAL A 65 -0.31 -5.39 0.70
N THR A 66 -1.16 -6.00 1.54
CA THR A 66 -1.17 -7.45 1.79
C THR A 66 -2.33 -8.09 1.04
N ILE A 67 -2.04 -9.11 0.23
CA ILE A 67 -3.01 -9.79 -0.64
C ILE A 67 -3.45 -11.09 0.04
N TYR A 68 -4.76 -11.33 0.09
CA TYR A 68 -5.36 -12.51 0.71
C TYR A 68 -6.25 -13.28 -0.27
N ASP A 69 -6.23 -14.61 -0.14
CA ASP A 69 -7.29 -15.51 -0.60
C ASP A 69 -8.09 -16.00 0.62
N GLY A 70 -9.28 -15.44 0.80
CA GLY A 70 -10.08 -15.63 2.01
C GLY A 70 -9.33 -15.16 3.26
N SER A 71 -8.74 -16.10 4.01
CA SER A 71 -7.93 -15.83 5.20
C SER A 71 -6.44 -16.12 5.03
N THR A 72 -6.06 -16.68 3.88
CA THR A 72 -4.67 -17.05 3.57
C THR A 72 -3.96 -15.86 2.95
N VAL A 73 -2.80 -15.47 3.50
CA VAL A 73 -1.94 -14.46 2.87
C VAL A 73 -1.27 -15.10 1.65
N LEU A 74 -1.46 -14.49 0.48
CA LEU A 74 -0.76 -14.88 -0.75
C LEU A 74 0.59 -14.15 -0.88
N GLY A 75 0.68 -12.92 -0.38
CA GLY A 75 1.89 -12.13 -0.43
C GLY A 75 1.65 -10.65 -0.17
N THR A 76 2.65 -9.84 -0.50
CA THR A 76 2.60 -8.38 -0.33
C THR A 76 3.12 -7.67 -1.57
N ALA A 77 2.58 -6.49 -1.84
CA ALA A 77 3.09 -5.53 -2.83
C ALA A 77 3.30 -4.17 -2.17
N VAL A 78 4.30 -3.41 -2.61
CA VAL A 78 4.52 -2.03 -2.15
C VAL A 78 3.98 -1.09 -3.22
N ALA A 79 3.20 -0.10 -2.80
CA ALA A 79 2.75 0.96 -3.69
C ALA A 79 3.92 1.89 -4.06
N ASP A 80 4.03 2.24 -5.33
CA ASP A 80 5.07 3.13 -5.84
C ASP A 80 4.85 4.60 -5.40
N GLU A 81 5.69 5.51 -5.89
CA GLU A 81 5.63 6.93 -5.56
C GLU A 81 4.32 7.61 -6.02
N ASP A 82 3.66 7.03 -7.03
CA ASP A 82 2.37 7.48 -7.54
C ASP A 82 1.20 6.74 -6.86
N GLY A 83 1.48 5.82 -5.94
CA GLY A 83 0.49 5.03 -5.20
C GLY A 83 -0.01 3.78 -5.93
N HIS A 84 0.56 3.40 -7.07
CA HIS A 84 0.14 2.20 -7.80
C HIS A 84 0.84 0.96 -7.25
N TRP A 85 0.12 -0.15 -7.20
CA TRP A 85 0.68 -1.44 -6.83
C TRP A 85 0.22 -2.54 -7.80
N ARG A 86 1.04 -3.58 -7.95
CA ARG A 86 0.74 -4.78 -8.75
C ARG A 86 1.23 -6.04 -8.02
N PHE A 87 0.47 -7.12 -8.16
CA PHE A 87 0.79 -8.44 -7.62
C PHE A 87 0.36 -9.53 -8.61
N THR A 88 1.21 -10.54 -8.79
CA THR A 88 0.87 -11.77 -9.52
C THR A 88 1.13 -12.94 -8.58
N PRO A 89 0.11 -13.77 -8.27
CA PRO A 89 0.28 -14.94 -7.41
C PRO A 89 1.26 -15.94 -8.02
N ASP A 90 1.90 -16.74 -7.17
CA ASP A 90 2.61 -17.94 -7.64
C ASP A 90 1.59 -18.99 -8.11
N PRO A 91 1.95 -19.85 -9.10
CA PRO A 91 1.09 -20.95 -9.52
C PRO A 91 0.74 -21.85 -8.33
N LEU A 92 -0.54 -22.19 -8.21
CA LEU A 92 -0.97 -23.22 -7.26
C LEU A 92 -0.39 -24.56 -7.72
N GLY A 93 0.58 -25.10 -6.96
CA GLY A 93 1.19 -26.41 -7.20
C GLY A 93 0.28 -27.59 -6.88
#